data_AF-A0AAW6JUT7-F1
#
_entry.id   AF-A0AAW6JUT7-F1
#
_cell.length_a   1.000
_cell.length_b   1.000
_cell.length_c   1.000
_cell.angle_alpha   90.00
_cell.angle_beta   90.00
_cell.angle_gamma   90.00
#
_symmetry.space_group_name_H-M   'P 1'
#
loop_
_entity.id
_entity.type
_entity.pdbx_description
1 polymer ?
#
loop_
_entity_poly.entity_id
_entity_poly.type
_entity_poly.pdbx_seq_one_letter_code
_entity_poly.pdbx_strand_id
1 'polypeptide(L)'
;MKPNFDQMPTDDLRAYVRRNRDDWEALDILVSRRTPDSEATWYAPMVTAEGVPIEENIQLAAKGIQERVTLEGKKESIRREIEAHEALYKGMMKADAEWREEKKKINQ
;
A
#
# COMPACT_ATOMS: atom_id res chain seq x y z
N MET A 1 -0.97 -21.42 -19.87
CA MET A 1 -2.00 -20.36 -19.92
C MET A 1 -1.45 -19.12 -19.24
N LYS A 2 -1.77 -17.92 -19.74
CA LYS A 2 -1.32 -16.68 -19.08
C LYS A 2 -2.13 -16.45 -17.79
N PRO A 3 -1.51 -15.89 -16.73
CA PRO A 3 -2.24 -15.44 -15.55
C PRO A 3 -3.23 -14.32 -15.89
N ASN A 4 -4.27 -14.16 -15.06
CA ASN A 4 -5.10 -12.95 -15.10
C ASN A 4 -4.35 -11.81 -14.39
N PHE A 5 -3.70 -10.96 -15.17
CA PHE A 5 -2.88 -9.87 -14.63
C PHE A 5 -3.72 -8.77 -13.98
N ASP A 6 -4.96 -8.52 -14.42
CA ASP A 6 -5.83 -7.48 -13.84
C ASP A 6 -6.18 -7.76 -12.39
N GLN A 7 -6.41 -9.03 -12.05
CA GLN A 7 -6.75 -9.48 -10.70
C GLN A 7 -5.51 -9.79 -9.84
N MET A 8 -4.31 -9.79 -10.43
CA MET A 8 -3.08 -10.12 -9.73
C MET A 8 -2.68 -8.99 -8.77
N PRO A 9 -2.31 -9.27 -7.50
CA PRO A 9 -1.72 -8.28 -6.62
C PRO A 9 -0.49 -7.62 -7.26
N THR A 10 -0.29 -6.32 -7.01
CA THR A 10 0.80 -5.57 -7.68
C THR A 10 2.18 -6.13 -7.39
N ASP A 11 2.43 -6.68 -6.20
CA ASP A 11 3.73 -7.28 -5.85
C ASP A 11 3.99 -8.59 -6.62
N ASP A 12 2.95 -9.42 -6.80
CA ASP A 12 3.03 -10.63 -7.60
C ASP A 12 3.23 -10.29 -9.09
N LEU A 13 2.53 -9.28 -9.60
CA LEU A 13 2.68 -8.79 -10.97
C LEU A 13 4.09 -8.26 -11.23
N ARG A 14 4.66 -7.49 -10.28
CA ARG A 14 6.06 -7.03 -10.35
C ARG A 14 7.04 -8.22 -10.38
N ALA A 15 6.82 -9.23 -9.55
CA ALA A 15 7.66 -10.43 -9.52
C ALA A 15 7.58 -11.20 -10.84
N TYR A 16 6.38 -11.31 -11.43
CA TYR A 16 6.16 -11.94 -12.72
C TYR A 16 6.89 -11.19 -13.84
N VAL A 17 6.69 -9.87 -13.97
CA VAL A 17 7.32 -9.03 -15.02
C VAL A 17 8.84 -9.09 -14.93
N ARG A 18 9.42 -9.11 -13.72
CA ARG A 18 10.88 -9.24 -13.54
C ARG A 18 11.43 -10.55 -14.13
N ARG A 19 10.67 -11.64 -14.05
CA ARG A 19 11.04 -12.97 -14.58
C ARG A 19 10.72 -13.10 -16.07
N ASN A 20 9.72 -12.37 -16.57
CA ASN A 20 9.21 -12.43 -17.93
C ASN A 20 9.26 -11.04 -18.58
N ARG A 21 10.47 -10.51 -18.78
CA ARG A 21 10.67 -9.11 -19.19
C ARG A 21 10.07 -8.77 -20.56
N ASP A 22 9.89 -9.77 -21.42
CA ASP A 22 9.38 -9.62 -22.78
C ASP A 22 7.85 -9.77 -22.88
N ASP A 23 7.14 -10.05 -21.76
CA ASP A 23 5.68 -10.13 -21.74
C ASP A 23 5.07 -8.72 -21.64
N TRP A 24 4.93 -8.08 -22.80
CA TRP A 24 4.43 -6.70 -22.94
C TRP A 24 3.06 -6.47 -22.31
N GLU A 25 2.19 -7.49 -22.31
CA GLU A 25 0.85 -7.40 -21.70
C GLU A 25 0.96 -7.23 -20.18
N ALA A 26 1.79 -8.03 -19.52
CA ALA A 26 2.03 -7.91 -18.09
C ALA A 26 2.70 -6.57 -17.73
N LEU A 27 3.59 -6.09 -18.59
CA LEU A 27 4.27 -4.80 -18.41
C LEU A 27 3.28 -3.63 -18.55
N ASP A 28 2.42 -3.66 -19.56
CA ASP A 28 1.41 -2.62 -19.81
C ASP A 28 0.42 -2.52 -18.65
N ILE A 29 -0.09 -3.65 -18.17
CA ILE A 29 -0.97 -3.71 -17.00
C ILE A 29 -0.27 -3.22 -15.73
N LEU A 30 1.03 -3.50 -15.57
CA LEU A 30 1.79 -2.99 -14.44
C LEU A 30 1.93 -1.46 -14.48
N VAL A 31 2.18 -0.90 -15.67
CA VAL A 31 2.35 0.55 -15.87
C VAL A 31 1.00 1.29 -15.76
N SER A 32 -0.09 0.71 -16.23
CA SER A 32 -1.43 1.31 -16.16
C SER A 32 -1.94 1.51 -14.73
N ARG A 33 -1.40 0.77 -13.76
CA ARG A 33 -1.67 0.93 -12.32
C ARG A 33 -0.98 2.14 -11.68
N ARG A 34 -0.09 2.83 -12.40
CA ARG A 34 0.53 4.05 -11.89
C ARG A 34 -0.52 5.16 -11.78
N THR A 35 -0.35 6.06 -10.82
CA THR A 35 -1.12 7.30 -10.76
C THR A 35 -0.99 8.05 -12.10
N PRO A 36 -2.09 8.59 -12.66
CA PRO A 36 -2.05 9.41 -13.87
C PRO A 36 -1.08 10.59 -13.73
N ASP A 37 -0.44 10.97 -14.84
CA ASP A 37 0.56 12.05 -14.83
C ASP A 37 -0.03 13.42 -14.43
N SER A 38 -1.35 13.62 -14.62
CA SER A 38 -2.09 14.80 -14.18
C SER A 38 -2.19 14.95 -12.65
N GLU A 39 -2.04 13.83 -11.92
CA GLU A 39 -2.07 13.79 -10.46
C GLU A 39 -0.67 13.59 -9.86
N ALA A 40 0.34 13.39 -10.70
CA ALA A 40 1.71 13.18 -10.26
C ALA A 40 2.34 14.49 -9.75
N THR A 41 3.06 14.40 -8.63
CA THR A 41 3.90 15.49 -8.14
C THR A 41 5.22 15.51 -8.91
N TRP A 42 5.47 16.60 -9.63
CA TRP A 42 6.70 16.82 -10.39
C TRP A 42 7.69 17.66 -9.58
N TYR A 43 8.93 17.19 -9.48
CA TYR A 43 10.02 17.94 -8.84
C TYR A 43 10.94 18.53 -9.92
N ALA A 44 11.40 19.76 -9.69
CA ALA A 44 12.38 20.40 -10.56
C ALA A 44 13.73 19.66 -10.51
N PRO A 45 14.59 19.80 -11.53
CA PRO A 45 15.91 19.20 -11.54
C PRO A 45 16.72 19.59 -10.30
N MET A 46 17.34 18.63 -9.63
CA MET A 46 18.17 18.88 -8.44
C MET A 46 19.59 19.35 -8.78
N VAL A 47 19.97 19.30 -10.05
CA VAL A 47 21.28 19.71 -10.56
C VAL A 47 21.10 20.50 -11.86
N THR A 48 22.03 21.42 -12.13
CA THR A 48 22.14 22.09 -13.43
C THR A 48 22.64 21.12 -14.50
N ALA A 49 22.64 21.54 -15.77
CA ALA A 49 23.16 20.74 -16.88
C ALA A 49 24.66 20.39 -16.72
N GLU A 50 25.41 21.24 -16.02
CA GLU A 50 26.84 21.07 -15.70
C GLU A 50 27.07 20.22 -14.44
N GLY A 51 25.99 19.73 -13.81
CA GLY A 51 26.06 18.90 -12.61
C GLY A 51 26.22 19.67 -11.29
N VAL A 52 26.00 20.99 -11.29
CA VAL A 52 26.07 21.80 -10.07
C VAL A 52 24.77 21.62 -9.27
N PRO A 53 24.82 21.31 -7.96
CA PRO A 53 23.62 21.17 -7.14
C PRO A 53 22.77 22.45 -7.10
N ILE A 54 21.45 22.30 -7.21
CA ILE A 54 20.47 23.36 -7.00
C ILE A 54 19.85 23.14 -5.61
N GLU A 55 20.45 23.78 -4.61
CA GLU A 55 20.14 23.54 -3.20
C GLU A 55 18.65 23.71 -2.87
N GLU A 56 17.98 24.72 -3.44
CA GLU A 56 16.55 24.96 -3.24
C GLU A 56 15.69 23.76 -3.69
N ASN A 57 15.98 23.21 -4.89
CA ASN A 57 15.24 22.07 -5.43
C ASN A 57 15.48 20.80 -4.62
N ILE A 58 16.71 20.61 -4.12
CA ILE A 58 17.08 19.51 -3.24
C ILE A 58 16.28 19.59 -1.94
N GLN A 59 16.21 20.77 -1.32
CA GLN A 59 15.47 20.97 -0.08
C GLN A 59 13.97 20.75 -0.26
N LEU A 60 13.39 21.24 -1.36
CA LEU A 60 11.99 20.99 -1.70
C LEU A 60 11.69 19.50 -1.90
N ALA A 61 12.55 18.78 -2.63
CA ALA A 61 12.42 17.34 -2.83
C ALA A 61 12.55 16.58 -1.50
N ALA A 62 13.54 16.91 -0.67
CA ALA A 62 13.76 16.29 0.63
C ALA A 62 12.55 16.48 1.55
N LYS A 63 11.99 17.69 1.62
CA LYS A 63 10.78 17.98 2.39
C LYS A 63 9.59 17.16 1.91
N GLY A 64 9.37 17.10 0.59
CA GLY A 64 8.28 16.30 0.02
C GLY A 64 8.42 14.79 0.30
N ILE A 65 9.65 14.27 0.33
CA ILE A 65 9.92 12.88 0.75
C ILE A 65 9.56 12.69 2.22
N GLN A 66 10.01 13.59 3.10
CA GLN A 66 9.77 13.50 4.55
C GLN A 66 8.27 13.58 4.89
N GLU A 67 7.53 14.45 4.21
CA GLU A 67 6.07 14.56 4.34
C GLU A 67 5.39 13.26 3.95
N ARG A 68 5.75 12.65 2.82
CA ARG A 68 5.20 11.35 2.40
C ARG A 68 5.49 10.24 3.39
N VAL A 69 6.74 10.11 3.86
CA VAL A 69 7.10 9.10 4.87
C VAL A 69 6.28 9.27 6.14
N THR A 70 6.08 10.52 6.57
CA THR A 70 5.28 10.84 7.76
C THR A 70 3.81 10.48 7.57
N LEU A 71 3.24 10.80 6.40
CA LEU A 71 1.85 10.46 6.07
C LEU A 71 1.62 8.95 6.02
N GLU A 72 2.52 8.19 5.38
CA GLU A 72 2.44 6.73 5.33
C GLU A 72 2.57 6.11 6.73
N GLY A 73 3.48 6.63 7.57
CA GLY A 73 3.57 6.21 8.97
C GLY A 73 2.27 6.43 9.76
N LYS A 74 1.60 7.57 9.56
CA LYS A 74 0.29 7.86 10.17
C LYS A 74 -0.80 6.91 9.67
N LYS A 75 -0.87 6.67 8.36
CA LYS A 75 -1.85 5.74 7.77
C LYS A 75 -1.69 4.33 8.34
N GLU A 76 -0.45 3.86 8.45
CA GLU A 76 -0.14 2.55 9.03
C GLU A 76 -0.53 2.47 10.51
N SER A 77 -0.30 3.53 11.30
CA SER A 77 -0.76 3.58 12.70
C SER A 77 -2.28 3.45 12.80
N ILE A 78 -3.02 4.23 12.01
CA ILE A 78 -4.49 4.19 11.97
C ILE A 78 -4.97 2.79 11.55
N ARG A 79 -4.33 2.19 10.55
CA ARG A 79 -4.66 0.84 10.09
C ARG A 79 -4.55 -0.18 11.23
N ARG A 80 -3.45 -0.15 11.98
CA ARG A 80 -3.24 -1.04 13.13
C ARG A 80 -4.26 -0.83 14.24
N GLU A 81 -4.63 0.42 14.51
CA GLU A 81 -5.67 0.74 15.50
C GLU A 81 -7.03 0.16 15.09
N ILE A 82 -7.40 0.28 13.81
CA ILE A 82 -8.63 -0.32 13.27
C ILE A 82 -8.58 -1.84 13.38
N GLU A 83 -7.49 -2.47 12.95
CA GLU A 83 -7.33 -3.92 13.00
C GLU A 83 -7.39 -4.45 14.46
N ALA A 84 -6.77 -3.75 15.40
CA ALA A 84 -6.83 -4.09 16.82
C ALA A 84 -8.26 -3.96 17.38
N HIS A 85 -8.97 -2.88 17.03
CA HIS A 85 -10.35 -2.67 17.44
C HIS A 85 -11.28 -3.76 16.88
N GLU A 86 -11.14 -4.11 15.60
CA GLU A 86 -11.90 -5.21 14.99
C GLU A 86 -11.61 -6.56 15.65
N ALA A 87 -10.35 -6.84 16.00
CA ALA A 87 -9.98 -8.06 16.70
C ALA A 87 -10.62 -8.14 18.09
N LEU A 88 -10.61 -7.04 18.85
CA LEU A 88 -11.27 -6.95 20.14
C LEU A 88 -12.79 -7.19 20.02
N TYR A 89 -13.44 -6.52 19.06
CA TYR A 89 -14.86 -6.69 18.82
C TYR A 89 -15.22 -8.14 18.46
N LYS A 90 -14.47 -8.76 17.55
CA LYS A 90 -14.65 -10.19 17.19
C LYS A 90 -14.45 -11.11 18.40
N GLY A 91 -13.45 -10.81 19.25
CA GLY A 91 -13.20 -11.55 20.48
C GLY A 91 -14.37 -11.49 21.46
N MET A 92 -14.93 -10.29 21.70
CA MET A 92 -16.11 -10.11 22.56
C MET A 92 -17.33 -10.87 22.03
N MET A 93 -17.62 -10.75 20.74
CA MET A 93 -18.76 -11.44 20.12
C MET A 93 -18.63 -12.97 20.22
N LYS A 94 -17.40 -13.49 20.11
CA LYS A 94 -17.13 -14.92 20.29
C LYS A 94 -17.34 -15.36 21.74
N ALA A 95 -16.82 -14.61 22.70
CA ALA A 95 -17.00 -14.91 24.13
C ALA A 95 -18.48 -14.88 24.54
N ASP A 96 -19.25 -13.90 24.04
CA ASP A 96 -20.69 -13.81 24.27
C ASP A 96 -21.44 -15.01 23.68
N ALA A 97 -21.04 -15.48 22.49
CA ALA A 97 -21.63 -16.67 21.87
C ALA A 97 -21.32 -17.94 22.68
N GLU A 98 -20.08 -18.12 23.10
CA GLU A 98 -19.63 -19.25 23.93
C GLU A 98 -20.38 -19.29 25.27
N TRP A 99 -20.50 -18.14 25.95
CA TRP A 99 -21.27 -18.04 27.21
C TRP A 99 -22.75 -18.38 27.04
N ARG A 100 -23.37 -17.95 25.93
CA ARG A 100 -24.77 -18.30 25.61
C ARG A 100 -24.94 -19.80 25.37
N GLU A 101 -23.99 -20.45 24.72
CA GLU A 101 -24.04 -21.91 24.54
C GLU A 101 -23.86 -22.66 25.86
N GLU A 102 -22.94 -22.22 26.71
CA GLU A 102 -22.69 -22.85 28.00
C GLU A 102 -23.91 -22.78 28.92
N LYS A 103 -24.59 -21.62 28.97
CA LYS A 103 -25.85 -21.48 29.70
C LYS A 103 -26.97 -22.37 29.18
N LYS A 104 -27.06 -22.60 27.86
CA LYS A 104 -28.04 -23.52 27.30
C LYS A 104 -27.80 -24.97 27.73
N LYS A 105 -26.53 -25.39 27.86
CA LYS A 105 -26.16 -26.74 28.33
C LYS A 105 -26.49 -26.97 29.81
N ILE A 106 -26.40 -25.93 30.64
CA ILE A 106 -26.70 -26.01 32.09
C ILE A 106 -28.22 -26.09 32.35
N ASN A 107 -29.05 -25.51 31.46
CA ASN A 107 -30.51 -25.48 31.58
C ASN A 107 -31.22 -26.67 30.90
N GLN A 108 -30.48 -27.69 30.45
CA GLN A 108 -30.98 -28.94 29.85
C GLN A 108 -30.80 -30.10 30.81
#